data_AF-A0A1R3UPS3-F1
#
_entry.id   AF-A0A1R3UPS3-F1
#
_cell.length_a   1.000
_cell.length_b   1.000
_cell.length_c   1.000
_cell.angle_alpha   90.00
_cell.angle_beta   90.00
_cell.angle_gamma   90.00
#
_symmetry.space_group_name_H-M   'P 1'
#
loop_
_entity.id
_entity.type
_entity.pdbx_description
1 polymer ?
#
loop_
_entity_poly.entity_id
_entity_poly.type
_entity_poly.pdbx_seq_one_letter_code
_entity_poly.pdbx_strand_id
1 'polypeptide(L)'
;MRVHQHRPVKGRVKMVSVKREGGRWFLVLACDQVPAQPLEPTGRVAGIDMGVASFLTTSEGEHVDNPRFLARSAHKLALAQRNLSAFPQRVKAHKRTRKHRAAQARVNSFHAKVRRQRLDHHHKVALDLIRSFEAIAHERLNIAGMTRKPAPKTDPEQRGVFLANNAAAKAGLNKSIQDAGWGVFLGILAHKAESAGRELIPVDARNTSRTCPRQSCGHTSANNRPAQEKFRCLQCGYTEHADRVGAVNVGIRAGLVLPVL
;
A
#
# COMPACT_ATOMS: atom_id res chain seq x y z
N MET A 1 17.12 28.01 19.67
CA MET A 1 16.72 27.03 18.63
C MET A 1 15.22 27.12 18.43
N ARG A 2 14.71 27.44 17.24
CA ARG A 2 13.26 27.56 16.99
C ARG A 2 12.67 26.18 16.72
N VAL A 3 11.78 25.70 17.58
CA VAL A 3 11.08 24.42 17.42
C VAL A 3 9.70 24.70 16.84
N HIS A 4 9.36 24.06 15.72
CA HIS A 4 8.01 24.10 15.16
C HIS A 4 7.23 22.88 15.67
N GLN A 5 6.45 23.07 16.73
CA GLN A 5 5.58 22.03 17.27
C GLN A 5 4.35 21.87 16.37
N HIS A 6 4.27 20.75 15.64
CA HIS A 6 3.17 20.53 14.68
C HIS A 6 1.84 20.16 15.35
N ARG A 7 1.88 19.61 16.58
CA ARG A 7 0.68 19.30 17.40
C ARG A 7 1.02 19.29 18.89
N PRO A 8 0.05 19.54 19.78
CA PRO A 8 0.20 19.34 21.21
C PRO A 8 0.70 17.92 21.54
N VAL A 9 1.58 17.80 22.53
CA VAL A 9 1.98 16.49 23.05
C VAL A 9 0.84 15.98 23.92
N LYS A 10 0.39 14.75 23.63
CA LYS A 10 -0.64 14.05 24.41
C LYS A 10 -0.03 12.82 25.04
N GLY A 11 -0.62 12.39 26.16
CA GLY A 11 -0.11 11.27 26.94
C GLY A 11 1.24 11.57 27.57
N ARG A 12 1.93 10.52 28.01
CA ARG A 12 3.23 10.60 28.68
C ARG A 12 4.34 10.23 27.71
N VAL A 13 5.35 11.09 27.60
CA VAL A 13 6.52 10.86 26.73
C VAL A 13 7.38 9.74 27.31
N LYS A 14 7.61 8.69 26.51
CA LYS A 14 8.46 7.54 26.86
C LYS A 14 9.81 7.54 26.16
N MET A 15 9.85 8.14 24.97
CA MET A 15 11.07 8.24 24.18
C MET A 15 11.09 9.56 23.42
N VAL A 16 12.27 10.18 23.41
CA VAL A 16 12.60 11.30 22.53
C VAL A 16 13.68 10.82 21.57
N SER A 17 13.40 10.86 20.27
CA SER A 17 14.38 10.52 19.24
C SER A 17 14.62 11.70 18.31
N VAL A 18 15.89 11.95 18.02
CA VAL A 18 16.32 13.02 17.12
C VAL A 18 16.58 12.42 15.74
N LYS A 19 15.82 12.86 14.75
CA LYS A 19 15.94 12.38 13.37
C LYS A 19 16.29 13.53 12.43
N ARG A 20 17.26 13.30 11.54
CA ARG A 20 17.52 14.21 10.41
C ARG A 20 16.91 13.64 9.13
N GLU A 21 16.03 14.39 8.48
CA GLU A 21 15.48 14.05 7.17
C GLU A 21 15.67 15.22 6.21
N GLY A 22 16.43 14.99 5.14
CA GLY A 22 16.90 16.05 4.26
C GLY A 22 17.68 17.13 5.02
N GLY A 23 17.26 18.38 4.88
CA GLY A 23 17.87 19.52 5.59
C GLY A 23 17.23 19.84 6.96
N ARG A 24 16.30 19.01 7.45
CA ARG A 24 15.51 19.30 8.65
C ARG A 24 15.82 18.31 9.77
N TRP A 25 15.79 18.83 11.00
CA TRP A 25 15.83 18.04 12.23
C TRP A 25 14.41 17.90 12.78
N PHE A 26 14.10 16.70 13.25
CA PHE A 26 12.82 16.34 13.85
C PHE A 26 13.07 15.79 15.25
N LEU A 27 12.32 16.29 16.22
CA LEU A 27 12.14 15.64 17.50
C LEU A 27 10.90 14.75 17.39
N VAL A 28 11.10 13.45 17.47
CA VAL A 28 10.03 12.44 17.43
C VAL A 28 9.79 11.98 18.86
N LEU A 29 8.57 12.23 19.34
CA LEU A 29 8.13 11.85 20.67
C LEU A 29 7.25 10.61 20.54
N ALA A 30 7.64 9.52 21.20
CA ALA A 30 6.78 8.37 21.39
C ALA A 30 6.13 8.48 22.77
N CYS A 31 4.80 8.46 22.79
CA CYS A 31 4.02 8.62 24.01
C CYS A 31 3.18 7.37 24.29
N ASP A 32 3.05 7.01 25.57
CA ASP A 32 2.01 6.11 26.06
C ASP A 32 0.88 6.91 26.71
N GLN A 33 -0.22 6.23 27.10
CA GLN A 33 -1.38 6.86 27.72
C GLN A 33 -1.98 8.01 26.89
N VAL A 34 -1.89 7.91 25.56
CA VAL A 34 -2.54 8.85 24.65
C VAL A 34 -4.04 8.51 24.64
N PRO A 35 -4.93 9.44 25.01
CA PRO A 35 -6.37 9.16 25.01
C PRO A 35 -6.86 8.82 23.61
N ALA A 36 -7.64 7.74 23.51
CA ALA A 36 -8.43 7.46 22.31
C ALA A 36 -9.45 8.58 22.05
N GLN A 37 -9.87 8.70 20.80
CA GLN A 37 -10.86 9.66 20.33
C GLN A 37 -11.94 8.90 19.56
N PRO A 38 -12.74 8.06 20.25
CA PRO A 38 -13.76 7.27 19.59
C PRO A 38 -14.71 8.16 18.81
N LEU A 39 -15.06 7.72 17.61
CA LEU A 39 -16.10 8.36 16.80
C LEU A 39 -17.45 7.70 17.10
N GLU A 40 -18.52 8.45 16.89
CA GLU A 40 -19.87 7.89 16.97
C GLU A 40 -20.04 6.66 16.04
N PRO A 41 -20.79 5.64 16.46
CA PRO A 41 -21.09 4.48 15.62
C PRO A 41 -21.73 4.90 14.31
N THR A 42 -21.32 4.28 13.20
CA THR A 42 -21.92 4.55 11.88
C THR A 42 -22.94 3.49 11.48
N GLY A 43 -22.92 2.32 12.12
CA GLY A 43 -23.71 1.16 11.70
C GLY A 43 -23.27 0.56 10.36
N ARG A 44 -22.14 1.01 9.80
CA ARG A 44 -21.67 0.65 8.47
C ARG A 44 -20.38 -0.14 8.53
N VAL A 45 -20.32 -1.21 7.76
CA VAL A 45 -19.16 -2.09 7.65
C VAL A 45 -18.76 -2.26 6.20
N ALA A 46 -17.46 -2.43 5.92
CA ALA A 46 -16.97 -2.60 4.57
C ALA A 46 -15.83 -3.62 4.48
N GLY A 47 -15.86 -4.46 3.46
CA GLY A 47 -14.64 -5.08 2.95
C GLY A 47 -13.95 -4.14 1.98
N ILE A 48 -12.62 -4.11 1.98
CA ILE A 48 -11.81 -3.40 1.00
C ILE A 48 -10.90 -4.36 0.23
N ASP A 49 -10.88 -4.20 -1.08
CA ASP A 49 -9.92 -4.84 -1.99
C ASP A 49 -8.87 -3.81 -2.42
N MET A 50 -7.58 -4.12 -2.28
CA MET A 50 -6.49 -3.19 -2.60
C MET A 50 -5.80 -3.58 -3.91
N GLY A 51 -5.65 -2.60 -4.80
CA GLY A 51 -5.17 -2.82 -6.17
C GLY A 51 -3.98 -1.93 -6.56
N VAL A 52 -3.39 -2.25 -7.72
CA VAL A 52 -2.45 -1.36 -8.42
C VAL A 52 -3.13 -0.57 -9.56
N ALA A 53 -4.30 -1.03 -10.01
CA ALA A 53 -5.14 -0.32 -10.98
C ALA A 53 -5.88 0.82 -10.29
N SER A 54 -6.87 0.51 -9.46
CA SER A 54 -7.40 1.34 -8.37
C SER A 54 -6.50 1.19 -7.13
N PHE A 55 -6.51 2.16 -6.21
CA PHE A 55 -5.81 2.03 -4.92
C PHE A 55 -6.54 1.07 -4.00
N LEU A 56 -7.86 1.25 -3.87
CA LEU A 56 -8.77 0.30 -3.25
C LEU A 56 -10.18 0.41 -3.82
N THR A 57 -10.96 -0.65 -3.61
CA THR A 57 -12.40 -0.72 -3.90
C THR A 57 -13.14 -1.20 -2.66
N THR A 58 -14.25 -0.58 -2.30
CA THR A 58 -15.09 -1.01 -1.16
C THR A 58 -16.13 -2.05 -1.61
N SER A 59 -16.69 -2.81 -0.66
CA SER A 59 -17.81 -3.73 -0.93
C SER A 59 -19.08 -3.03 -1.40
N GLU A 60 -19.22 -1.73 -1.14
CA GLU A 60 -20.28 -0.87 -1.67
C GLU A 60 -20.02 -0.47 -3.14
N GLY A 61 -18.82 -0.74 -3.69
CA GLY A 61 -18.46 -0.45 -5.07
C GLY A 61 -17.75 0.90 -5.26
N GLU A 62 -17.40 1.61 -4.17
CA GLU A 62 -16.65 2.85 -4.26
C GLU A 62 -15.19 2.58 -4.61
N HIS A 63 -14.65 3.31 -5.59
CA HIS A 63 -13.26 3.18 -6.03
C HIS A 63 -12.44 4.40 -5.59
N VAL A 64 -11.27 4.13 -5.02
CA VAL A 64 -10.25 5.14 -4.76
C VAL A 64 -9.15 5.01 -5.81
N ASP A 65 -8.85 6.10 -6.51
CA ASP A 65 -7.82 6.10 -7.55
C ASP A 65 -6.41 5.85 -7.00
N ASN A 66 -5.59 5.12 -7.77
CA ASN A 66 -4.16 5.02 -7.50
C ASN A 66 -3.42 6.21 -8.14
N PRO A 67 -2.86 7.15 -7.36
CA PRO A 67 -2.23 8.36 -7.92
C PRO A 67 -0.90 8.10 -8.62
N ARG A 68 -0.28 6.91 -8.45
CA ARG A 68 0.95 6.46 -9.12
C ARG A 68 2.08 7.50 -9.09
N PHE A 69 2.36 8.06 -7.91
CA PHE A 69 3.28 9.19 -7.74
C PHE A 69 4.70 8.90 -8.25
N LEU A 70 5.22 7.69 -8.04
CA LEU A 70 6.52 7.26 -8.54
C LEU A 70 6.50 7.14 -10.06
N ALA A 71 5.45 6.54 -10.64
CA ALA A 71 5.33 6.44 -12.10
C ALA A 71 5.31 7.83 -12.75
N ARG A 72 4.50 8.75 -12.22
CA ARG A 72 4.41 10.15 -12.72
C ARG A 72 5.72 10.92 -12.61
N SER A 73 6.57 10.58 -11.65
CA SER A 73 7.89 11.21 -11.46
C SER A 73 9.05 10.45 -12.10
N ALA A 74 8.80 9.31 -12.74
CA ALA A 74 9.83 8.39 -13.20
C ALA A 74 10.83 9.02 -14.18
N HIS A 75 10.34 9.81 -15.16
CA HIS A 75 11.21 10.48 -16.12
C HIS A 75 12.20 11.46 -15.44
N LYS A 76 11.69 12.31 -14.55
CA LYS A 76 12.50 13.28 -13.80
C LYS A 76 13.48 12.60 -12.86
N LEU A 77 13.05 11.50 -12.23
CA LEU A 77 13.91 10.70 -11.35
C LEU A 77 15.03 10.01 -12.15
N ALA A 78 14.73 9.44 -13.32
CA ALA A 78 15.71 8.79 -14.18
C ALA A 78 16.77 9.78 -14.68
N LEU A 79 16.38 11.00 -15.08
CA LEU A 79 17.32 12.07 -15.41
C LEU A 79 18.25 12.41 -14.23
N ALA A 80 17.69 12.56 -13.02
CA ALA A 80 18.49 12.85 -11.83
C ALA A 80 19.44 11.70 -11.48
N GLN A 81 19.01 10.45 -11.66
CA GLN A 81 19.84 9.26 -11.45
C GLN A 81 20.96 9.14 -12.48
N ARG A 82 20.71 9.46 -13.76
CA ARG A 82 21.75 9.54 -14.81
C ARG A 82 22.81 10.60 -14.49
N ASN A 83 22.39 11.76 -13.98
CA ASN A 83 23.34 12.78 -13.55
C ASN A 83 24.18 12.32 -12.34
N LEU A 84 23.59 11.53 -11.44
CA LEU A 84 24.30 10.95 -10.30
C LEU A 84 25.27 9.83 -10.73
N SER A 85 24.94 9.06 -11.77
CA SER A 85 25.80 7.96 -12.23
C SER A 85 27.10 8.42 -12.87
N ALA A 86 27.23 9.70 -13.24
CA ALA A 86 28.49 10.30 -13.66
C ALA A 86 29.53 10.44 -12.53
N PHE A 87 29.14 10.19 -11.26
CA PHE A 87 30.03 10.23 -10.11
C PHE A 87 30.38 8.83 -9.60
N PRO A 88 31.56 8.62 -8.98
CA PRO A 88 31.93 7.31 -8.47
C PRO A 88 31.02 6.87 -7.29
N GLN A 89 30.53 5.63 -7.33
CA GLN A 89 29.50 5.12 -6.40
C GLN A 89 30.02 4.88 -4.98
N ARG A 90 31.26 4.41 -4.82
CA ARG A 90 31.83 3.97 -3.53
C ARG A 90 32.72 5.04 -2.86
N VAL A 91 32.25 6.29 -2.85
CA VAL A 91 32.98 7.41 -2.23
C VAL A 91 32.43 7.71 -0.85
N LYS A 92 33.32 7.69 0.17
CA LYS A 92 33.01 8.11 1.55
C LYS A 92 32.40 9.52 1.54
N ALA A 93 31.37 9.75 2.35
CA ALA A 93 30.57 10.99 2.31
C ALA A 93 31.42 12.28 2.40
N HIS A 94 32.46 12.29 3.26
CA HIS A 94 33.35 13.45 3.43
C HIS A 94 34.27 13.71 2.22
N LYS A 95 34.51 12.71 1.35
CA LYS A 95 35.32 12.84 0.14
C LYS A 95 34.50 13.27 -1.09
N ARG A 96 33.18 13.48 -0.94
CA ARG A 96 32.31 13.85 -2.07
C ARG A 96 32.44 15.34 -2.37
N THR A 97 32.68 15.65 -3.65
CA THR A 97 32.68 17.04 -4.14
C THR A 97 31.32 17.70 -3.92
N ARG A 98 31.28 19.04 -3.96
CA ARG A 98 30.02 19.81 -3.88
C ARG A 98 29.00 19.37 -4.94
N LYS A 99 29.45 19.16 -6.19
CA LYS A 99 28.61 18.71 -7.32
C LYS A 99 28.02 17.32 -7.09
N HIS A 100 28.82 16.37 -6.60
CA HIS A 100 28.34 15.02 -6.27
C HIS A 100 27.27 15.07 -5.15
N ARG A 101 27.52 15.82 -4.07
CA ARG A 101 26.55 15.99 -2.99
C ARG A 101 25.24 16.61 -3.49
N ALA A 102 25.30 17.59 -4.38
CA ALA A 102 24.12 18.21 -4.99
C ALA A 102 23.33 17.22 -5.87
N ALA A 103 24.01 16.40 -6.69
CA ALA A 103 23.37 15.37 -7.50
C ALA A 103 22.63 14.32 -6.64
N GLN A 104 23.28 13.85 -5.56
CA GLN A 104 22.64 12.93 -4.61
C GLN A 104 21.43 13.57 -3.92
N ALA A 105 21.57 14.83 -3.47
CA ALA A 105 20.47 15.56 -2.84
C ALA A 105 19.28 15.75 -3.80
N ARG A 106 19.53 15.94 -5.10
CA ARG A 106 18.49 16.01 -6.14
C ARG A 106 17.68 14.71 -6.19
N VAL A 107 18.33 13.55 -6.28
CA VAL A 107 17.66 12.24 -6.27
C VAL A 107 16.87 12.04 -4.97
N ASN A 108 17.48 12.33 -3.82
CA ASN A 108 16.82 12.20 -2.53
C ASN A 108 15.58 13.09 -2.41
N SER A 109 15.60 14.29 -2.97
CA SER A 109 14.47 15.21 -2.91
C SER A 109 13.26 14.70 -3.72
N PHE A 110 13.47 14.01 -4.84
CA PHE A 110 12.40 13.33 -5.57
C PHE A 110 11.79 12.20 -4.76
N HIS A 111 12.60 11.31 -4.18
CA HIS A 111 12.09 10.24 -3.31
C HIS A 111 11.34 10.80 -2.10
N ALA A 112 11.85 11.87 -1.47
CA ALA A 112 11.19 12.54 -0.36
C ALA A 112 9.86 13.20 -0.78
N LYS A 113 9.75 13.71 -2.01
CA LYS A 113 8.49 14.25 -2.55
C LYS A 113 7.46 13.13 -2.75
N VAL A 114 7.84 12.05 -3.43
CA VAL A 114 6.96 10.88 -3.65
C VAL A 114 6.49 10.30 -2.32
N ARG A 115 7.40 10.10 -1.36
CA ARG A 115 7.06 9.62 -0.01
C ARG A 115 6.02 10.52 0.66
N ARG A 116 6.20 11.84 0.61
CA ARG A 116 5.26 12.79 1.25
C ARG A 116 3.90 12.81 0.57
N GLN A 117 3.85 12.80 -0.76
CA GLN A 117 2.58 12.75 -1.50
C GLN A 117 1.81 11.46 -1.20
N ARG A 118 2.52 10.33 -1.12
CA ARG A 118 1.92 9.06 -0.76
C ARG A 118 1.38 9.04 0.67
N LEU A 119 2.15 9.54 1.64
CA LEU A 119 1.71 9.64 3.03
C LEU A 119 0.47 10.54 3.17
N ASP A 120 0.43 11.66 2.46
CA ASP A 120 -0.75 12.56 2.43
C ASP A 120 -1.98 11.82 1.88
N HIS A 121 -1.86 11.15 0.74
CA HIS A 121 -2.93 10.35 0.16
C HIS A 121 -3.41 9.25 1.13
N HIS A 122 -2.51 8.49 1.73
CA HIS A 122 -2.87 7.44 2.69
C HIS A 122 -3.58 7.98 3.93
N HIS A 123 -3.13 9.12 4.49
CA HIS A 123 -3.78 9.71 5.65
C HIS A 123 -5.19 10.21 5.35
N LYS A 124 -5.43 10.73 4.14
CA LYS A 124 -6.75 11.17 3.68
C LYS A 124 -7.68 9.99 3.48
N VAL A 125 -7.28 9.02 2.65
CA VAL A 125 -8.08 7.81 2.40
C VAL A 125 -8.40 7.05 3.69
N ALA A 126 -7.42 6.90 4.59
CA ALA A 126 -7.66 6.24 5.87
C ALA A 126 -8.58 7.06 6.78
N LEU A 127 -8.52 8.39 6.74
CA LEU A 127 -9.44 9.23 7.51
C LEU A 127 -10.87 9.09 6.98
N ASP A 128 -11.04 9.05 5.67
CA ASP A 128 -12.35 8.92 5.03
C ASP A 128 -12.99 7.58 5.38
N LEU A 129 -12.23 6.47 5.27
CA LEU A 129 -12.71 5.14 5.66
C LEU A 129 -13.15 5.08 7.13
N ILE A 130 -12.35 5.63 8.05
CA ILE A 130 -12.63 5.61 9.49
C ILE A 130 -13.84 6.46 9.89
N ARG A 131 -14.15 7.49 9.11
CA ARG A 131 -15.36 8.30 9.28
C ARG A 131 -16.60 7.60 8.75
N SER A 132 -16.46 6.81 7.69
CA SER A 132 -17.58 6.14 7.04
C SER A 132 -17.97 4.81 7.68
N PHE A 133 -16.99 4.04 8.15
CA PHE A 133 -17.18 2.66 8.59
C PHE A 133 -16.74 2.43 10.02
N GLU A 134 -17.48 1.61 10.74
CA GLU A 134 -17.15 1.20 12.10
C GLU A 134 -16.30 -0.08 12.15
N ALA A 135 -16.46 -0.96 11.15
CA ALA A 135 -15.59 -2.11 10.93
C ALA A 135 -15.15 -2.20 9.47
N ILE A 136 -13.85 -2.42 9.25
CA ILE A 136 -13.23 -2.49 7.93
C ILE A 136 -12.47 -3.80 7.81
N ALA A 137 -12.87 -4.67 6.89
CA ALA A 137 -12.14 -5.89 6.57
C ALA A 137 -11.18 -5.66 5.41
N HIS A 138 -9.99 -6.24 5.47
CA HIS A 138 -9.01 -6.14 4.39
C HIS A 138 -8.23 -7.43 4.20
N GLU A 139 -7.69 -7.65 3.00
CA GLU A 139 -6.79 -8.78 2.75
C GLU A 139 -5.47 -8.67 3.50
N ARG A 140 -5.02 -9.77 4.11
CA ARG A 140 -3.68 -9.93 4.65
C ARG A 140 -2.70 -10.30 3.55
N LEU A 141 -2.34 -9.32 2.72
CA LEU A 141 -1.40 -9.52 1.62
C LEU A 141 0.03 -9.82 2.13
N ASN A 142 0.67 -10.85 1.56
CA ASN A 142 2.12 -11.08 1.75
C ASN A 142 2.92 -10.12 0.86
N ILE A 143 2.91 -8.83 1.19
CA ILE A 143 3.54 -7.76 0.38
C ILE A 143 5.04 -8.02 0.17
N ALA A 144 5.73 -8.51 1.19
CA ALA A 144 7.16 -8.84 1.11
C ALA A 144 7.41 -9.98 0.10
N GLY A 145 6.59 -11.03 0.13
CA GLY A 145 6.64 -12.13 -0.85
C GLY A 145 6.25 -11.66 -2.26
N MET A 146 5.22 -10.82 -2.36
CA MET A 146 4.76 -10.27 -3.64
C MET A 146 5.81 -9.40 -4.32
N THR A 147 6.66 -8.72 -3.56
CA THR A 147 7.70 -7.82 -4.11
C THR A 147 9.09 -8.46 -4.20
N ARG A 148 9.22 -9.74 -3.81
CA ARG A 148 10.47 -10.49 -3.93
C ARG A 148 10.84 -10.68 -5.41
N LYS A 149 12.13 -10.50 -5.72
CA LYS A 149 12.68 -10.81 -7.05
C LYS A 149 12.62 -12.34 -7.28
N PRO A 150 12.22 -12.82 -8.47
CA PRO A 150 12.22 -14.25 -8.75
C PRO A 150 13.66 -14.78 -8.73
N ALA A 151 13.83 -16.01 -8.24
CA ALA A 151 15.11 -16.69 -8.27
C ALA A 151 15.55 -16.92 -9.73
N PRO A 152 16.85 -16.78 -10.05
CA PRO A 152 17.39 -17.21 -11.33
C PRO A 152 17.05 -18.69 -11.57
N LYS A 153 16.62 -19.03 -12.78
CA LYS A 153 16.43 -20.43 -13.20
C LYS A 153 17.64 -20.81 -14.05
N THR A 154 18.42 -21.79 -13.61
CA THR A 154 19.54 -22.31 -14.41
C THR A 154 19.02 -23.30 -15.44
N ASP A 155 19.66 -23.31 -16.60
CA ASP A 155 19.42 -24.33 -17.62
C ASP A 155 20.04 -25.67 -17.15
N PRO A 156 19.24 -26.76 -17.04
CA PRO A 156 19.76 -28.08 -16.66
C PRO A 156 20.74 -28.67 -17.67
N GLU A 157 20.62 -28.30 -18.95
CA GLU A 157 21.39 -28.83 -20.06
C GLU A 157 22.63 -27.98 -20.37
N GLN A 158 22.59 -26.68 -20.03
CA GLN A 158 23.68 -25.74 -20.30
C GLN A 158 24.22 -25.06 -19.04
N ARG A 159 25.36 -25.54 -18.55
CA ARG A 159 26.01 -24.99 -17.35
C ARG A 159 26.38 -23.51 -17.55
N GLY A 160 25.87 -22.65 -16.68
CA GLY A 160 26.11 -21.20 -16.71
C GLY A 160 25.08 -20.40 -17.51
N VAL A 161 24.12 -21.05 -18.15
CA VAL A 161 23.01 -20.40 -18.86
C VAL A 161 21.79 -20.28 -17.93
N PHE A 162 21.06 -19.17 -18.05
CA PHE A 162 19.86 -18.89 -17.28
C PHE A 162 18.62 -18.84 -18.18
N LEU A 163 17.57 -19.55 -17.76
CA LEU A 163 16.27 -19.56 -18.41
C LEU A 163 15.44 -18.31 -18.06
N ALA A 164 14.51 -17.97 -18.94
CA ALA A 164 13.54 -16.91 -18.69
C ALA A 164 12.68 -17.21 -17.43
N ASN A 165 12.53 -16.22 -16.56
CA ASN A 165 11.82 -16.36 -15.27
C ASN A 165 10.84 -15.23 -14.98
N ASN A 166 10.39 -14.50 -16.02
CA ASN A 166 9.47 -13.36 -15.92
C ASN A 166 9.95 -12.21 -15.01
N ALA A 167 11.27 -12.10 -14.75
CA ALA A 167 11.83 -11.06 -13.88
C ALA A 167 11.47 -9.63 -14.29
N ALA A 168 11.40 -9.33 -15.60
CA ALA A 168 11.06 -8.00 -16.10
C ALA A 168 9.60 -7.62 -15.79
N ALA A 169 8.64 -8.49 -16.15
CA ALA A 169 7.22 -8.29 -15.82
C ALA A 169 7.01 -8.18 -14.31
N LYS A 170 7.70 -9.04 -13.53
CA LYS A 170 7.68 -8.99 -12.07
C LYS A 170 8.25 -7.68 -11.53
N ALA A 171 9.32 -7.15 -12.10
CA ALA A 171 9.89 -5.86 -11.69
C ALA A 171 8.92 -4.70 -11.92
N GLY A 172 8.17 -4.71 -13.03
CA GLY A 172 7.10 -3.76 -13.31
C GLY A 172 6.01 -3.79 -12.23
N LEU A 173 5.47 -4.97 -11.94
CA LEU A 173 4.47 -5.16 -10.88
C LEU A 173 5.01 -4.75 -9.50
N ASN A 174 6.24 -5.15 -9.17
CA ASN A 174 6.89 -4.78 -7.91
C ASN A 174 6.98 -3.26 -7.76
N LYS A 175 7.32 -2.54 -8.83
CA LYS A 175 7.36 -1.08 -8.82
C LYS A 175 5.97 -0.48 -8.56
N SER A 176 4.93 -1.01 -9.18
CA SER A 176 3.55 -0.55 -8.95
C SER A 176 3.06 -0.83 -7.52
N ILE A 177 3.36 -2.00 -6.96
CA ILE A 177 3.04 -2.33 -5.55
C ILE A 177 3.77 -1.38 -4.60
N GLN A 178 5.06 -1.15 -4.84
CA GLN A 178 5.88 -0.25 -4.03
C GLN A 178 5.46 1.22 -4.18
N ASP A 179 4.94 1.62 -5.33
CA ASP A 179 4.37 2.95 -5.55
C ASP A 179 3.06 3.10 -4.76
N ALA A 180 2.15 2.13 -4.87
CA ALA A 180 0.89 2.09 -4.14
C ALA A 180 1.11 2.12 -2.62
N GLY A 181 2.07 1.37 -2.09
CA GLY A 181 2.50 1.48 -0.69
C GLY A 181 1.52 0.91 0.35
N TRP A 182 0.78 -0.14 0.01
CA TRP A 182 -0.28 -0.73 0.86
C TRP A 182 0.14 -1.01 2.30
N GLY A 183 1.38 -1.49 2.54
CA GLY A 183 1.84 -1.77 3.90
C GLY A 183 1.92 -0.52 4.78
N VAL A 184 2.31 0.62 4.21
CA VAL A 184 2.32 1.91 4.92
C VAL A 184 0.89 2.39 5.15
N PHE A 185 0.02 2.23 4.16
CA PHE A 185 -1.40 2.56 4.28
C PHE A 185 -2.09 1.75 5.39
N LEU A 186 -1.95 0.42 5.40
CA LEU A 186 -2.57 -0.43 6.43
C LEU A 186 -2.08 -0.08 7.84
N GLY A 187 -0.80 0.26 8.01
CA GLY A 187 -0.29 0.75 9.30
C GLY A 187 -0.92 2.09 9.73
N ILE A 188 -1.12 3.02 8.79
CA ILE A 188 -1.81 4.29 9.05
C ILE A 188 -3.29 4.05 9.38
N LEU A 189 -3.96 3.17 8.63
CA LEU A 189 -5.36 2.81 8.82
C LEU A 189 -5.56 2.16 10.19
N ALA A 190 -4.73 1.18 10.56
CA ALA A 190 -4.79 0.52 11.87
C ALA A 190 -4.65 1.53 13.02
N HIS A 191 -3.68 2.43 12.95
CA HIS A 191 -3.49 3.44 14.00
C HIS A 191 -4.67 4.43 14.10
N LYS A 192 -5.26 4.81 12.96
CA LYS A 192 -6.45 5.67 12.94
C LYS A 192 -7.69 4.92 13.44
N ALA A 193 -7.83 3.64 13.11
CA ALA A 193 -8.91 2.77 13.57
C ALA A 193 -8.88 2.64 15.08
N GLU A 194 -7.74 2.26 15.65
CA GLU A 194 -7.51 2.17 17.09
C GLU A 194 -7.86 3.49 17.80
N SER A 195 -7.34 4.62 17.28
CA SER A 195 -7.64 5.93 17.87
C SER A 195 -9.11 6.31 17.77
N ALA A 196 -9.83 5.86 16.74
CA ALA A 196 -11.23 6.23 16.47
C ALA A 196 -12.23 5.20 17.00
N GLY A 197 -11.78 4.15 17.69
CA GLY A 197 -12.65 3.07 18.16
C GLY A 197 -13.28 2.28 17.01
N ARG A 198 -12.57 2.12 15.88
CA ARG A 198 -13.01 1.30 14.74
C ARG A 198 -12.28 -0.04 14.72
N GLU A 199 -12.95 -1.05 14.20
CA GLU A 199 -12.39 -2.38 14.02
C GLU A 199 -11.73 -2.52 12.64
N LEU A 200 -10.55 -3.14 12.61
CA LEU A 200 -9.83 -3.47 11.37
C LEU A 200 -9.56 -4.98 11.35
N ILE A 201 -10.15 -5.69 10.39
CA ILE A 201 -10.20 -7.16 10.37
C ILE A 201 -9.37 -7.69 9.19
N PRO A 202 -8.15 -8.23 9.43
CA PRO A 202 -7.37 -8.86 8.38
C PRO A 202 -7.91 -10.26 8.06
N VAL A 203 -8.12 -10.58 6.78
CA VAL A 203 -8.56 -11.91 6.33
C VAL A 203 -7.56 -12.58 5.39
N ASP A 204 -7.63 -13.90 5.23
CA ASP A 204 -6.88 -14.60 4.19
C ASP A 204 -7.29 -14.05 2.80
N ALA A 205 -6.32 -13.76 1.93
CA ALA A 205 -6.55 -13.28 0.57
C ALA A 205 -6.85 -14.43 -0.41
N ARG A 206 -6.68 -15.69 -0.02
CA ARG A 206 -6.81 -16.83 -0.92
C ARG A 206 -8.21 -16.90 -1.53
N ASN A 207 -8.28 -16.91 -2.85
CA ASN A 207 -9.51 -17.06 -3.66
C ASN A 207 -10.57 -15.96 -3.52
N THR A 208 -10.31 -14.86 -2.81
CA THR A 208 -11.24 -13.71 -2.70
C THR A 208 -11.67 -13.16 -4.06
N SER A 209 -10.79 -13.15 -5.06
CA SER A 209 -11.10 -12.70 -6.42
C SER A 209 -11.66 -13.79 -7.35
N ARG A 210 -11.87 -15.01 -6.84
CA ARG A 210 -12.25 -16.21 -7.61
C ARG A 210 -13.52 -16.88 -7.10
N THR A 211 -13.91 -16.64 -5.87
CA THR A 211 -15.10 -17.21 -5.24
C THR A 211 -16.33 -16.38 -5.61
N CYS A 212 -17.43 -17.04 -5.99
CA CYS A 212 -18.70 -16.36 -6.20
C CYS A 212 -19.24 -15.83 -4.86
N PRO A 213 -19.56 -14.53 -4.76
CA PRO A 213 -20.01 -13.94 -3.49
C PRO A 213 -21.47 -14.29 -3.14
N ARG A 214 -22.24 -14.88 -4.08
CA ARG A 214 -23.60 -15.34 -3.77
C ARG A 214 -23.55 -16.50 -2.79
N GLN A 215 -24.19 -16.32 -1.63
CA GLN A 215 -24.22 -17.30 -0.55
C GLN A 215 -24.78 -18.66 -1.00
N SER A 216 -25.76 -18.67 -1.91
CA SER A 216 -26.33 -19.89 -2.49
C SER A 216 -25.42 -20.60 -3.51
N CYS A 217 -24.28 -20.01 -3.90
CA CYS A 217 -23.39 -20.57 -4.90
C CYS A 217 -21.99 -20.90 -4.36
N GLY A 218 -21.23 -19.91 -3.89
CA GLY A 218 -19.86 -20.12 -3.38
C GLY A 218 -18.84 -20.72 -4.36
N HIS A 219 -19.20 -20.93 -5.64
CA HIS A 219 -18.33 -21.58 -6.62
C HIS A 219 -17.00 -20.84 -6.78
N THR A 220 -15.90 -21.57 -6.64
CA THR A 220 -14.54 -21.02 -6.72
C THR A 220 -13.82 -21.60 -7.93
N SER A 221 -13.47 -20.75 -8.89
CA SER A 221 -12.74 -21.16 -10.08
C SER A 221 -11.79 -20.08 -10.55
N ALA A 222 -10.67 -20.53 -11.13
CA ALA A 222 -9.72 -19.67 -11.83
C ALA A 222 -10.37 -18.85 -12.94
N ASN A 223 -11.30 -19.48 -13.63
CA ASN A 223 -11.94 -18.95 -14.83
C ASN A 223 -13.16 -18.07 -14.50
N ASN A 224 -13.49 -17.91 -13.21
CA ASN A 224 -14.50 -16.93 -12.79
C ASN A 224 -14.05 -15.48 -13.03
N ARG A 225 -12.75 -15.24 -13.23
CA ARG A 225 -12.18 -13.94 -13.56
C ARG A 225 -11.55 -14.00 -14.96
N PRO A 226 -12.36 -13.93 -16.04
CA PRO A 226 -11.86 -14.01 -17.41
C PRO A 226 -11.00 -12.81 -17.83
N ALA A 227 -11.16 -11.67 -17.16
CA ALA A 227 -10.36 -10.47 -17.37
C ALA A 227 -10.13 -9.74 -16.05
N GLN A 228 -9.18 -8.80 -16.03
CA GLN A 228 -8.80 -8.10 -14.81
C GLN A 228 -9.99 -7.41 -14.11
N GLU A 229 -10.87 -6.77 -14.87
CA GLU A 229 -12.02 -6.00 -14.33
C GLU A 229 -13.33 -6.81 -14.31
N LYS A 230 -13.38 -7.99 -14.94
CA LYS A 230 -14.62 -8.74 -15.12
C LYS A 230 -14.64 -9.99 -14.25
N PHE A 231 -15.71 -10.16 -13.49
CA PHE A 231 -16.06 -11.42 -12.84
C PHE A 231 -17.31 -12.02 -13.51
N ARG A 232 -17.29 -13.32 -13.77
CA ARG A 232 -18.44 -14.12 -14.19
C ARG A 232 -18.37 -15.51 -13.57
N CYS A 233 -19.26 -15.83 -12.66
CA CYS A 233 -19.32 -17.17 -12.07
C CYS A 233 -19.74 -18.21 -13.13
N LEU A 234 -18.94 -19.26 -13.29
CA LEU A 234 -19.24 -20.33 -14.24
C LEU A 234 -20.40 -21.25 -13.82
N GLN A 235 -20.75 -21.29 -12.54
CA GLN A 235 -21.80 -22.16 -12.01
C GLN A 235 -23.18 -21.50 -12.02
N CYS A 236 -23.28 -20.25 -11.55
CA CYS A 236 -24.56 -19.56 -11.40
C CYS A 236 -24.74 -18.38 -12.36
N GLY A 237 -23.71 -18.00 -13.12
CA GLY A 237 -23.77 -16.88 -14.08
C GLY A 237 -23.66 -15.48 -13.49
N TYR A 238 -23.42 -15.33 -12.18
CA TYR A 238 -23.28 -14.01 -11.53
C TYR A 238 -22.15 -13.19 -12.17
N THR A 239 -22.43 -11.94 -12.52
CA THR A 239 -21.46 -11.01 -13.12
C THR A 239 -21.34 -9.75 -12.30
N GLU A 240 -20.11 -9.24 -12.14
CA GLU A 240 -19.81 -8.00 -11.44
C GLU A 240 -18.37 -7.54 -11.77
N HIS A 241 -18.00 -6.32 -11.39
CA HIS A 241 -16.61 -5.88 -11.36
C HIS A 241 -15.76 -6.73 -10.41
N ALA A 242 -14.61 -7.21 -10.88
CA ALA A 242 -13.78 -8.15 -10.11
C ALA A 242 -13.29 -7.58 -8.77
N ASP A 243 -12.94 -6.30 -8.72
CA ASP A 243 -12.46 -5.66 -7.48
C ASP A 243 -13.59 -5.55 -6.44
N ARG A 244 -14.84 -5.30 -6.87
CA ARG A 244 -16.00 -5.28 -5.97
C ARG A 244 -16.27 -6.69 -5.43
N VAL A 245 -16.18 -7.71 -6.27
CA VAL A 245 -16.27 -9.12 -5.83
C VAL A 245 -15.20 -9.45 -4.79
N GLY A 246 -13.95 -9.02 -5.00
CA GLY A 246 -12.88 -9.14 -4.03
C GLY A 246 -13.25 -8.51 -2.69
N ALA A 247 -13.70 -7.26 -2.71
CA ALA A 247 -14.08 -6.51 -1.52
C ALA A 247 -15.26 -7.14 -0.76
N VAL A 248 -16.29 -7.61 -1.49
CA VAL A 248 -17.43 -8.33 -0.91
C VAL A 248 -16.98 -9.63 -0.26
N ASN A 249 -16.16 -10.45 -0.93
CA ASN A 249 -15.65 -11.70 -0.37
C ASN A 249 -14.76 -11.48 0.86
N VAL A 250 -14.01 -10.37 0.90
CA VAL A 250 -13.25 -9.95 2.08
C VAL A 250 -14.18 -9.68 3.25
N GLY A 251 -15.28 -8.94 3.03
CA GLY A 251 -16.27 -8.68 4.07
C GLY A 251 -16.99 -9.94 4.56
N ILE A 252 -17.43 -10.81 3.64
CA ILE A 252 -18.03 -12.11 3.99
C ILE A 252 -17.07 -12.93 4.86
N ARG A 253 -15.78 -13.02 4.47
CA ARG A 253 -14.78 -13.80 5.22
C ARG A 253 -14.48 -13.23 6.61
N ALA A 254 -14.68 -11.94 6.81
CA ALA A 254 -14.59 -11.29 8.11
C ALA A 254 -15.87 -11.48 8.97
N GLY A 255 -16.92 -12.11 8.43
CA GLY A 255 -18.21 -12.25 9.12
C GLY A 255 -19.04 -10.97 9.14
N LEU A 256 -18.73 -10.00 8.27
CA LEU A 256 -19.47 -8.75 8.17
C LEU A 256 -20.83 -8.99 7.49
N VAL A 257 -21.90 -8.44 8.09
CA VAL A 257 -23.22 -8.39 7.48
C VAL A 257 -23.26 -7.21 6.50
N LEU A 258 -22.86 -7.47 5.25
CA LEU A 258 -22.86 -6.45 4.20
C LEU A 258 -24.31 -6.22 3.72
N PRO A 259 -24.74 -4.97 3.49
CA PRO A 259 -26.10 -4.65 3.04
C PRO A 259 -26.43 -5.10 1.60
N VAL A 260 -25.49 -5.77 0.90
CA VAL A 260 -25.54 -5.91 -0.58
C VAL A 260 -25.46 -7.36 -1.08
N LEU A 261 -25.99 -8.33 -0.33
CA LEU A 261 -26.08 -9.74 -0.73
C LEU A 261 -27.47 -10.31 -0.53
#